data_AF-A0A445DZ94-F1
#
_entry.id   AF-A0A445DZ94-F1
#
_cell.length_a   1.000
_cell.length_b   1.000
_cell.length_c   1.000
_cell.angle_alpha   90.00
_cell.angle_beta   90.00
_cell.angle_gamma   90.00
#
_symmetry.space_group_name_H-M   'P 1'
#
loop_
_entity.id
_entity.type
_entity.pdbx_description
1 polymer ?
#
loop_
_entity_poly.entity_id
_entity_poly.type
_entity_poly.pdbx_seq_one_letter_code
_entity_poly.pdbx_strand_id
1 'polypeptide(L)'
;MDHSTSDCQLNPGEVDYEFESNEVPEFLTSCIVQPLSVVDDELVPKVGMTFTTLEDAGKFYRNYAKAAGFSTRVRCTNRKENGVENFPQWAKA
;
A
#
# COMPACT_ATOMS: atom_id res chain seq x y z
N MET A 1 -0.98 -6.85 -29.46
CA MET A 1 -0.46 -7.08 -28.08
C MET A 1 -0.44 -5.70 -27.49
N ASP A 2 -1.55 -5.33 -26.86
CA ASP A 2 -1.93 -3.94 -26.73
C ASP A 2 -1.61 -3.50 -25.31
N HIS A 3 -0.61 -2.64 -25.17
CA HIS A 3 -0.25 -2.05 -23.89
C HIS A 3 -1.32 -1.01 -23.54
N SER A 4 -2.40 -1.46 -22.89
CA SER A 4 -3.35 -0.57 -22.25
C SER A 4 -2.62 0.19 -21.13
N THR A 5 -2.13 1.38 -21.45
CA THR A 5 -1.75 2.40 -20.47
C THR A 5 -3.04 2.82 -19.76
N SER A 6 -3.40 2.13 -18.67
CA SER A 6 -4.50 2.60 -17.84
C SER A 6 -3.99 3.79 -17.06
N ASP A 7 -4.35 5.00 -17.49
CA ASP A 7 -4.25 6.18 -16.65
C ASP A 7 -5.09 5.91 -15.39
N CYS A 8 -4.39 5.65 -14.28
CA CYS A 8 -5.00 5.56 -12.97
C CYS A 8 -5.60 6.93 -12.62
N GLN A 9 -6.81 7.23 -13.11
CA GLN A 9 -7.61 8.35 -12.64
C GLN A 9 -7.94 8.07 -11.17
N LEU A 10 -7.21 8.72 -10.27
CA LEU A 10 -7.55 8.73 -8.85
C LEU A 10 -8.79 9.60 -8.73
N ASN A 11 -9.96 8.98 -8.54
CA ASN A 11 -11.13 9.72 -8.09
C ASN A 11 -10.74 10.37 -6.75
N PRO A 12 -10.77 11.70 -6.62
CA PRO A 12 -10.56 12.40 -5.35
C PRO A 12 -11.81 12.27 -4.47
N GLY A 13 -12.42 11.09 -4.46
CA GLY A 13 -13.52 10.80 -3.57
C GLY A 13 -12.97 10.90 -2.16
N GLU A 14 -13.36 11.96 -1.46
CA GLU A 14 -13.35 12.05 -0.01
C GLU A 14 -13.92 10.74 0.51
N VAL A 15 -13.02 9.83 0.93
CA VAL A 15 -13.43 8.72 1.76
C VAL A 15 -13.44 9.34 3.14
N ASP A 16 -14.60 9.84 3.55
CA ASP A 16 -14.87 10.31 4.90
C ASP A 16 -14.75 9.11 5.84
N TYR A 17 -13.51 8.75 6.18
CA TYR A 17 -13.24 7.72 7.16
C TYR A 17 -13.38 8.37 8.53
N GLU A 18 -14.63 8.53 8.96
CA GLU A 18 -14.94 8.83 10.35
C GLU A 18 -14.62 7.60 11.18
N PHE A 19 -13.40 7.54 11.70
CA PHE A 19 -13.02 6.54 12.69
C PHE A 19 -13.61 6.96 14.04
N GLU A 20 -14.88 6.65 14.24
CA GLU A 20 -15.53 6.76 15.54
C GLU A 20 -14.82 5.80 16.50
N SER A 21 -13.90 6.34 17.31
CA SER A 21 -13.11 5.57 18.26
C SER A 21 -13.96 5.27 19.49
N ASN A 22 -14.78 4.24 19.43
CA ASN A 22 -15.34 3.59 20.61
C ASN A 22 -14.60 2.27 20.83
N GLU A 23 -14.17 2.06 22.07
CA GLU A 23 -13.29 0.98 22.55
C GLU A 23 -13.33 -0.29 21.71
N VAL A 24 -12.17 -0.66 21.12
CA VAL A 24 -12.04 -1.87 20.31
C VAL A 24 -12.37 -3.07 21.21
N PRO A 25 -13.43 -3.86 20.91
CA PRO A 25 -13.74 -5.07 21.65
C PRO A 25 -12.50 -5.99 21.68
N GLU A 26 -12.22 -6.63 22.81
CA GLU A 26 -11.07 -7.55 22.95
C GLU A 26 -11.02 -8.61 21.83
N PHE A 27 -12.18 -8.97 21.29
CA PHE A 27 -12.31 -9.86 20.13
C PHE A 27 -11.73 -9.27 18.84
N LEU A 28 -11.97 -7.99 18.55
CA LEU A 28 -11.36 -7.31 17.40
C LEU A 28 -9.85 -7.14 17.62
N THR A 29 -9.40 -6.85 18.84
CA THR A 29 -7.97 -6.89 19.20
C THR A 29 -7.36 -8.26 18.92
N SER A 30 -8.06 -9.34 19.30
CA SER A 30 -7.63 -10.71 18.97
C SER A 30 -7.53 -10.94 17.46
N CYS A 31 -8.55 -10.58 16.68
CA CYS A 31 -8.51 -10.76 15.22
C CYS A 31 -7.43 -9.92 14.52
N ILE A 32 -7.07 -8.76 15.07
CA ILE A 32 -6.03 -7.87 14.52
C ILE A 32 -4.63 -8.32 14.94
N VAL A 33 -4.48 -8.83 16.17
CA VAL A 33 -3.17 -9.18 16.77
C VAL A 33 -2.77 -10.64 16.49
N GLN A 34 -3.72 -11.57 16.35
CA GLN A 34 -3.44 -12.99 16.05
C GLN A 34 -2.61 -13.24 14.78
N PRO A 35 -2.83 -12.57 13.63
CA PRO A 35 -1.97 -12.78 12.48
C PRO A 35 -0.56 -12.22 12.70
N LEU A 36 -0.38 -11.25 13.61
CA LEU A 36 0.92 -10.62 13.90
C LEU A 36 1.83 -11.49 14.78
N SER A 37 1.29 -12.42 15.59
CA SER A 37 2.12 -13.23 16.50
C SER A 37 2.83 -14.41 15.82
N VAL A 38 2.47 -14.76 14.58
CA VAL A 38 3.05 -15.88 13.81
C VAL A 38 3.92 -15.38 12.66
N VAL A 39 3.76 -14.12 12.27
CA VAL A 39 4.58 -13.49 11.23
C VAL A 39 5.94 -13.15 11.83
N ASP A 40 7.01 -13.56 11.14
CA ASP A 40 8.38 -13.20 11.50
C ASP A 40 8.53 -11.67 11.62
N ASP A 41 9.20 -11.18 12.68
CA ASP A 41 9.48 -9.77 12.92
C ASP A 41 10.25 -9.11 11.76
N GLU A 42 10.92 -9.90 10.92
CA GLU A 42 11.57 -9.46 9.68
C GLU A 42 10.58 -9.13 8.55
N LEU A 43 9.38 -9.72 8.55
CA LEU A 43 8.35 -9.53 7.53
C LEU A 43 7.34 -8.44 7.90
N VAL A 44 7.38 -7.94 9.14
CA VAL A 44 6.50 -6.87 9.60
C VAL A 44 6.98 -5.53 9.04
N PRO A 45 6.14 -4.79 8.28
CA PRO A 45 6.50 -3.45 7.80
C PRO A 45 6.80 -2.51 8.96
N LYS A 46 7.94 -1.80 8.91
CA LYS A 46 8.37 -0.85 9.94
C LYS A 46 8.27 0.58 9.42
N VAL A 47 7.93 1.50 10.32
CA VAL A 47 7.96 2.94 10.01
C VAL A 47 9.39 3.33 9.64
N GLY A 48 9.54 4.02 8.50
CA GLY A 48 10.86 4.40 7.98
C GLY A 48 11.59 3.31 7.19
N MET A 49 10.97 2.14 6.96
CA MET A 49 11.53 1.13 6.06
C MET A 49 11.59 1.66 4.62
N THR A 50 12.73 1.48 3.97
CA THR A 50 12.95 1.89 2.56
C THR A 50 13.45 0.70 1.74
N PHE A 51 13.13 0.70 0.46
CA PHE A 51 13.58 -0.30 -0.51
C PHE A 51 14.36 0.39 -1.62
N THR A 52 15.45 -0.23 -2.07
CA THR A 52 16.28 0.27 -3.16
C THR A 52 15.60 0.08 -4.51
N THR A 53 14.82 -0.98 -4.67
CA THR A 53 14.10 -1.30 -5.90
C THR A 53 12.61 -1.57 -5.63
N LEU A 54 11.80 -1.38 -6.68
CA LEU A 54 10.38 -1.73 -6.65
C LEU A 54 10.17 -3.25 -6.49
N GLU A 55 11.10 -4.05 -7.01
CA GLU A 55 11.04 -5.52 -6.92
C GLU A 55 11.24 -5.99 -5.48
N ASP A 56 12.20 -5.40 -4.76
CA ASP A 56 12.44 -5.70 -3.34
C ASP A 56 11.22 -5.36 -2.48
N ALA A 57 10.62 -4.18 -2.71
CA ALA A 57 9.38 -3.78 -2.06
C ALA A 57 8.24 -4.76 -2.37
N GLY A 58 8.08 -5.12 -3.64
CA GLY A 58 7.05 -6.05 -4.09
C GLY A 58 7.19 -7.44 -3.46
N LYS A 59 8.42 -7.96 -3.36
CA LYS A 59 8.73 -9.25 -2.72
C LYS A 59 8.41 -9.22 -1.24
N PHE A 60 8.81 -8.16 -0.54
CA PHE A 60 8.54 -7.98 0.88
C PHE A 60 7.04 -8.01 1.18
N TYR A 61 6.24 -7.15 0.52
CA TYR A 61 4.80 -7.08 0.79
C TYR A 61 4.05 -8.36 0.39
N ARG A 62 4.51 -9.09 -0.64
CA ARG A 62 3.96 -10.41 -0.97
C ARG A 62 4.21 -11.43 0.14
N ASN A 63 5.40 -11.43 0.75
CA ASN A 63 5.73 -12.34 1.84
C ASN A 63 4.94 -11.99 3.10
N TYR A 64 4.84 -10.70 3.43
CA TYR A 64 4.02 -10.22 4.53
C TYR A 64 2.56 -10.65 4.37
N ALA A 65 1.96 -10.41 3.21
CA ALA A 65 0.57 -10.77 2.95
C ALA A 65 0.31 -12.28 3.05
N LYS A 66 1.24 -13.11 2.54
CA LYS A 66 1.18 -14.56 2.70
C LYS A 66 1.20 -14.96 4.18
N ALA A 67 2.08 -14.37 4.97
CA ALA A 67 2.21 -14.69 6.38
C ALA A 67 1.00 -14.20 7.19
N ALA A 68 0.43 -13.06 6.83
CA ALA A 68 -0.77 -12.49 7.45
C ALA A 68 -2.10 -13.04 6.89
N GLY A 69 -2.08 -13.93 5.89
CA GLY A 69 -3.27 -14.61 5.37
C GLY A 69 -4.12 -13.80 4.39
N PHE A 70 -3.57 -12.80 3.70
CA PHE A 70 -4.28 -12.01 2.68
C PHE A 70 -3.52 -11.93 1.34
N SER A 71 -4.14 -11.33 0.33
CA SER A 71 -3.55 -11.17 -1.00
C SER A 71 -3.18 -9.71 -1.30
N THR A 72 -2.07 -9.50 -2.01
CA THR A 72 -1.64 -8.16 -2.45
C THR A 72 -2.06 -7.89 -3.89
N ARG A 73 -2.50 -6.67 -4.19
CA ARG A 73 -2.67 -6.16 -5.56
C ARG A 73 -1.93 -4.83 -5.71
N VAL A 74 -1.09 -4.72 -6.73
CA VAL A 74 -0.44 -3.46 -7.09
C VAL A 74 -1.44 -2.64 -7.91
N ARG A 75 -1.82 -1.45 -7.42
CA ARG A 75 -2.80 -0.58 -8.10
C ARG A 75 -2.15 0.28 -9.17
N CYS A 76 -1.05 0.97 -8.84
CA CYS A 76 -0.29 1.82 -9.76
C CYS A 76 1.20 1.76 -9.39
N THR A 77 2.09 1.89 -10.37
CA THR A 77 3.54 1.97 -10.17
C THR A 77 4.07 3.20 -10.89
N ASN A 78 4.42 4.25 -10.13
CA ASN A 78 4.98 5.47 -10.70
C ASN A 78 6.48 5.25 -10.96
N ARG A 79 6.81 4.81 -12.18
CA ARG A 79 8.20 4.76 -12.64
C ARG A 79 8.50 6.10 -13.30
N LYS A 80 9.43 6.88 -12.72
CA LYS A 80 9.97 8.07 -13.40
C LYS A 80 10.84 7.57 -14.55
N GLU A 81 10.23 7.31 -15.69
CA GLU A 81 10.97 7.11 -16.92
C GLU A 81 11.33 8.49 -17.46
N ASN A 82 12.61 8.85 -17.32
CA ASN A 82 13.27 9.95 -18.00
C ASN A 82 12.61 11.33 -17.81
N GLY A 83 12.90 12.01 -16.68
CA GLY A 83 13.04 13.48 -16.59
C GLY A 83 11.94 14.42 -17.08
N VAL A 84 10.78 13.96 -17.55
CA VAL A 84 9.67 14.84 -17.93
C VAL A 84 8.77 15.01 -16.72
N GLU A 85 9.01 16.08 -15.96
CA GLU A 85 8.06 16.58 -14.99
C GLU A 85 6.81 17.06 -15.75
N ASN A 86 5.81 16.20 -15.85
CA ASN A 86 4.49 16.64 -16.25
C ASN A 86 3.84 17.26 -15.01
N PHE A 87 4.07 18.56 -14.85
CA PHE A 87 3.38 19.32 -13.81
C PHE A 87 1.88 19.20 -14.04
N PRO A 88 1.08 18.82 -13.03
CA PRO A 88 -0.36 18.79 -13.18
C PRO A 88 -0.85 20.20 -13.55
N GLN A 89 -1.84 20.30 -14.44
CA GLN A 89 -2.25 21.57 -15.08
C GLN A 89 -2.64 22.68 -14.07
N TRP A 90 -2.98 22.33 -12.83
CA TRP A 90 -3.27 23.28 -11.76
C TRP A 90 -2.02 24.01 -11.21
N ALA A 91 -0.82 23.54 -11.51
CA ALA A 91 0.43 24.13 -11.04
C ALA A 91 0.95 25.28 -11.93
N LYS A 92 0.23 25.64 -13.00
CA LYS A 92 0.51 26.85 -13.79
C LYS A 92 -0.52 27.92 -13.40
N ALA A 93 -0.10 28.83 -12.52
CA ALA A 93 -0.81 30.06 -12.18
C ALA A 93 -0.68 31.11 -13.29
#